data_AF-A0A7J4QNT7-F1
#
_entry.id   AF-A0A7J4QNT7-F1
#
_cell.length_a   1.000
_cell.length_b   1.000
_cell.length_c   1.000
_cell.angle_alpha   90.00
_cell.angle_beta   90.00
_cell.angle_gamma   90.00
#
_symmetry.space_group_name_H-M   'P 1'
#
loop_
_entity.id
_entity.type
_entity.pdbx_description
1 polymer ?
#
loop_
_entity_poly.entity_id
_entity_poly.type
_entity_poly.pdbx_seq_one_letter_code
_entity_poly.pdbx_strand_id
1 'polypeptide(L)'
;KQVLIPSVDNVTWDAETGVSMEWSVTLGEGVDRLVRIRIGYFDSGDVYLLDYDVTLTPGVTSGSLVLGFVDADRVSVRADAIDWMEAFGPSSNSKSVPSERPIYRISMSELASPSRPTAGQDATVQVTLSNTGDVSGVAGEILLLGEDRTLYATLSTDALDAGESTTMSFTLDWPEGTRVKLEAVWAVGGEQLTTLGSFTSAEAAVVEDAFEFPWVGLLGGIALAGAVVAAVRIRQNQALKPSSKSKSKSKIKPKKTAETVASDVKIQIGCPECARQLRVPASYTGSVRCPDCSNRFEVEGTSAEEEEEPEEVEEEEVEIVDEKVEVSCPECAQSLRVPSDYAGSVRCPACEHVFKANG
;
A
#
# COMPACT_ATOMS: atom_id res chain seq x y z
N LYS A 1 -0.64 66.40 -16.95
CA LYS A 1 -0.89 65.31 -15.99
C LYS A 1 -1.15 64.06 -16.82
N GLN A 2 -0.48 62.96 -16.53
CA GLN A 2 -0.76 61.65 -17.13
C GLN A 2 -1.33 60.74 -16.05
N VAL A 3 -2.07 59.74 -16.46
CA VAL A 3 -2.58 58.71 -15.56
C VAL A 3 -1.48 57.65 -15.38
N LEU A 4 -1.29 57.18 -14.15
CA LEU A 4 -0.39 56.07 -13.82
C LEU A 4 -1.21 55.04 -13.04
N ILE A 5 -1.37 53.84 -13.58
CA ILE A 5 -2.21 52.79 -12.97
C ILE A 5 -1.38 51.51 -12.84
N PRO A 6 -0.93 51.16 -11.63
CA PRO A 6 -0.40 49.84 -11.34
C PRO A 6 -1.55 48.82 -11.19
N SER A 7 -1.28 47.57 -11.54
CA SER A 7 -2.19 46.44 -11.44
C SER A 7 -1.42 45.18 -11.08
N VAL A 8 -1.98 44.36 -10.18
CA VAL A 8 -1.61 42.96 -10.02
C VAL A 8 -2.61 42.14 -10.84
N ASP A 9 -2.17 41.64 -11.97
CA ASP A 9 -3.04 41.02 -12.97
C ASP A 9 -3.38 39.57 -12.55
N ASN A 10 -2.36 38.82 -12.13
CA ASN A 10 -2.50 37.45 -11.67
C ASN A 10 -1.63 37.14 -10.46
N VAL A 11 -2.08 36.20 -9.62
CA VAL A 11 -1.30 35.63 -8.51
C VAL A 11 -1.59 34.14 -8.47
N THR A 12 -0.55 33.33 -8.46
CA THR A 12 -0.66 31.88 -8.32
C THR A 12 0.24 31.41 -7.19
N TRP A 13 -0.06 30.21 -6.71
CA TRP A 13 0.84 29.47 -5.84
C TRP A 13 0.95 28.05 -6.39
N ASP A 14 2.16 27.52 -6.45
CA ASP A 14 2.41 26.11 -6.71
C ASP A 14 3.49 25.57 -5.75
N ALA A 15 3.51 24.26 -5.59
CA ALA A 15 4.38 23.61 -4.61
C ALA A 15 5.86 23.59 -5.01
N GLU A 16 6.22 23.93 -6.26
CA GLU A 16 7.60 23.92 -6.76
C GLU A 16 8.26 25.29 -6.62
N THR A 17 7.55 26.36 -6.99
CA THR A 17 8.08 27.73 -7.05
C THR A 17 7.50 28.68 -6.01
N GLY A 18 6.46 28.27 -5.29
CA GLY A 18 5.78 29.08 -4.29
C GLY A 18 4.88 30.15 -4.94
N VAL A 19 4.90 31.37 -4.42
CA VAL A 19 4.05 32.47 -4.92
C VAL A 19 4.67 33.06 -6.18
N SER A 20 3.84 33.22 -7.21
CA SER A 20 4.19 33.98 -8.42
C SER A 20 3.13 35.04 -8.72
N MET A 21 3.53 36.13 -9.37
CA MET A 21 2.61 37.18 -9.77
C MET A 21 2.90 37.72 -11.17
N GLU A 22 1.84 38.14 -11.84
CA GLU A 22 1.88 38.96 -13.05
C GLU A 22 1.41 40.37 -12.71
N TRP A 23 2.09 41.36 -13.23
CA TRP A 23 1.80 42.75 -12.94
C TRP A 23 1.91 43.63 -14.17
N SER A 24 1.23 44.78 -14.11
CA SER A 24 1.34 45.81 -15.12
C SER A 24 1.29 47.21 -14.51
N VAL A 25 1.89 48.16 -15.23
CA VAL A 25 1.81 49.58 -14.97
C VAL A 25 1.42 50.26 -16.28
N THR A 26 0.27 50.91 -16.28
CA THR A 26 -0.23 51.66 -17.43
C THR A 26 0.11 53.14 -17.27
N LEU A 27 0.86 53.69 -18.22
CA LEU A 27 1.06 55.13 -18.36
C LEU A 27 0.13 55.66 -19.44
N GLY A 28 -0.74 56.63 -19.10
CA GLY A 28 -1.65 57.25 -20.04
C GLY A 28 -0.95 58.03 -21.15
N GLU A 29 -1.68 58.32 -22.23
CA GLU A 29 -1.18 59.05 -23.41
C GLU A 29 -0.43 60.33 -23.06
N GLY A 30 0.67 60.60 -23.78
CA GLY A 30 1.47 61.81 -23.59
C GLY A 30 2.94 61.59 -23.91
N VAL A 31 3.80 62.01 -22.98
CA VAL A 31 5.26 61.86 -23.09
C VAL A 31 5.75 60.74 -22.20
N ASP A 32 6.98 60.32 -22.44
CA ASP A 32 7.67 59.39 -21.55
C ASP A 32 7.84 60.00 -20.15
N ARG A 33 7.72 59.18 -19.11
CA ARG A 33 7.75 59.61 -17.71
C ARG A 33 8.66 58.73 -16.87
N LEU A 34 9.50 59.36 -16.06
CA LEU A 34 10.25 58.70 -15.00
C LEU A 34 9.30 58.36 -13.85
N VAL A 35 9.31 57.10 -13.42
CA VAL A 35 8.50 56.58 -12.32
C VAL A 35 9.34 55.65 -11.45
N ARG A 36 8.96 55.51 -10.20
CA ARG A 36 9.48 54.49 -9.29
C ARG A 36 8.50 53.33 -9.23
N ILE A 37 8.94 52.12 -9.56
CA ILE A 37 8.14 50.90 -9.46
C ILE A 37 8.63 50.11 -8.25
N ARG A 38 7.68 49.73 -7.39
CA ARG A 38 7.91 48.89 -6.22
C ARG A 38 6.99 47.68 -6.25
N ILE A 39 7.57 46.48 -6.17
CA ILE A 39 6.85 45.22 -6.22
C ILE A 39 7.24 44.40 -5.01
N GLY A 40 6.25 43.81 -4.36
CA GLY A 40 6.45 43.18 -3.07
C GLY A 40 5.24 42.41 -2.59
N TYR A 41 5.25 42.10 -1.30
CA TYR A 41 4.17 41.42 -0.62
C TYR A 41 3.95 42.02 0.77
N PHE A 42 2.80 41.68 1.34
CA PHE A 42 2.39 42.09 2.67
C PHE A 42 2.20 40.85 3.54
N ASP A 43 2.89 40.86 4.68
CA ASP A 43 2.72 39.94 5.80
C ASP A 43 2.40 40.77 7.05
N SER A 44 3.34 40.97 7.97
CA SER A 44 3.22 41.90 9.10
C SER A 44 3.51 43.36 8.73
N GLY A 45 3.85 43.62 7.47
CA GLY A 45 4.17 44.93 6.90
C GLY A 45 4.52 44.83 5.41
N ASP A 46 4.72 45.98 4.76
CA ASP A 46 5.11 46.02 3.36
C ASP A 46 6.57 45.59 3.18
N VAL A 47 6.79 44.54 2.38
CA VAL A 47 8.12 44.07 1.98
C VAL A 47 8.26 44.24 0.47
N TYR A 48 9.21 45.07 0.03
CA TYR A 48 9.50 45.27 -1.40
C TYR A 48 10.72 44.47 -1.82
N LEU A 49 10.52 43.59 -2.81
CA LEU A 49 11.59 42.77 -3.41
C LEU A 49 12.26 43.50 -4.57
N LEU A 50 11.46 44.28 -5.32
CA LEU A 50 11.93 45.15 -6.38
C LEU A 50 11.58 46.58 -6.03
N ASP A 51 12.55 47.47 -6.19
CA ASP A 51 12.40 48.90 -5.99
C ASP A 51 13.38 49.63 -6.91
N TYR A 52 12.87 50.21 -7.99
CA TYR A 52 13.71 50.83 -9.02
C TYR A 52 12.99 51.96 -9.75
N ASP A 53 13.80 52.85 -10.31
CA ASP A 53 13.33 53.96 -11.14
C ASP A 53 13.45 53.58 -12.62
N VAL A 54 12.42 53.86 -13.41
CA VAL A 54 12.35 53.54 -14.84
C VAL A 54 11.61 54.62 -15.62
N THR A 55 12.04 54.87 -16.85
CA THR A 55 11.29 55.72 -17.78
C THR A 55 10.30 54.87 -18.56
N LEU A 56 9.01 55.12 -18.36
CA LEU A 56 7.93 54.46 -19.10
C LEU A 56 7.51 55.28 -20.31
N THR A 57 7.26 54.60 -21.42
CA THR A 57 6.56 55.15 -22.59
C THR A 57 5.04 54.97 -22.40
N PRO A 58 4.20 55.89 -22.92
CA PRO A 58 2.75 55.71 -22.86
C PRO A 58 2.29 54.34 -23.40
N GLY A 59 1.40 53.70 -22.67
CA GLY A 59 0.98 52.32 -22.90
C GLY A 59 1.09 51.47 -21.63
N VAL A 60 1.18 50.16 -21.81
CA VAL A 60 1.25 49.18 -20.72
C VAL A 60 2.66 48.60 -20.67
N THR A 61 3.27 48.65 -19.49
CA THR A 61 4.49 47.90 -19.17
C THR A 61 4.11 46.78 -18.22
N SER A 62 4.48 45.54 -18.50
CA SER A 62 4.14 44.38 -17.68
C SER A 62 5.32 43.47 -17.44
N GLY A 63 5.18 42.58 -16.46
CA GLY A 63 6.17 41.56 -16.15
C GLY A 63 5.60 40.46 -15.26
N SER A 64 6.41 39.44 -15.03
CA SER A 64 6.16 38.39 -14.05
C SER A 64 7.28 38.34 -13.02
N LEU A 65 6.94 37.92 -11.80
CA LEU A 65 7.88 37.75 -10.70
C LEU A 65 7.52 36.49 -9.91
N VAL A 66 8.52 35.64 -9.69
CA VAL A 66 8.43 34.53 -8.73
C VAL A 66 8.95 35.06 -7.39
N LEU A 67 8.09 35.11 -6.38
CA LEU A 67 8.42 35.56 -5.02
C LEU A 67 9.03 34.43 -4.19
N GLY A 68 8.75 33.17 -4.55
CA GLY A 68 9.18 32.01 -3.78
C GLY A 68 8.21 31.63 -2.67
N PHE A 69 8.69 30.83 -1.72
CA PHE A 69 7.95 30.42 -0.52
C PHE A 69 7.94 31.54 0.51
N VAL A 70 7.11 32.55 0.27
CA VAL A 70 6.85 33.66 1.21
C VAL A 70 5.58 33.40 2.02
N ASP A 71 5.62 33.72 3.31
CA ASP A 71 4.42 33.81 4.13
C ASP A 71 3.82 35.19 3.90
N ALA A 72 2.76 35.27 3.10
CA ALA A 72 2.20 36.53 2.63
C ALA A 72 0.69 36.44 2.45
N ASP A 73 -0.02 37.45 2.95
CA ASP A 73 -1.48 37.57 2.77
C ASP A 73 -1.83 38.02 1.35
N ARG A 74 -1.01 38.92 0.79
CA ARG A 74 -1.21 39.52 -0.53
C ARG A 74 0.10 39.99 -1.14
N VAL A 75 0.13 40.04 -2.47
CA VAL A 75 1.19 40.73 -3.21
C VAL A 75 0.75 42.14 -3.59
N SER A 76 1.69 43.03 -3.86
CA SER A 76 1.40 44.41 -4.24
C SER A 76 2.36 44.95 -5.29
N VAL A 77 1.82 45.83 -6.14
CA VAL A 77 2.59 46.70 -7.03
C VAL A 77 2.23 48.15 -6.71
N ARG A 78 3.25 48.98 -6.61
CA ARG A 78 3.14 50.42 -6.43
C ARG A 78 3.95 51.14 -7.49
N ALA A 79 3.39 52.21 -8.04
CA ALA A 79 4.04 53.07 -9.00
C ALA A 79 3.86 54.53 -8.55
N ASP A 80 4.97 55.25 -8.40
CA ASP A 80 4.96 56.66 -8.00
C ASP A 80 5.71 57.50 -9.04
N ALA A 81 5.16 58.68 -9.38
CA ALA A 81 5.78 59.65 -10.27
C ALA A 81 7.01 60.30 -9.64
N ILE A 82 8.06 60.48 -10.45
CA ILE A 82 9.27 61.23 -10.09
C ILE A 82 9.32 62.52 -10.89
N ASP A 83 9.27 63.67 -10.22
CA ASP A 83 9.34 65.01 -10.82
C ASP A 83 8.20 65.35 -11.79
N TRP A 84 7.04 64.73 -11.65
CA TRP A 84 5.81 65.13 -12.34
C TRP A 84 4.56 64.84 -11.52
N MET A 85 3.44 65.45 -11.91
CA MET A 85 2.17 65.32 -11.20
C MET A 85 1.24 64.35 -11.92
N GLU A 86 0.90 63.27 -11.23
CA GLU A 86 -0.10 62.28 -11.65
C GLU A 86 -1.49 62.90 -11.74
N ALA A 87 -2.31 62.37 -12.65
CA ALA A 87 -3.75 62.51 -12.56
C ALA A 87 -4.28 61.67 -11.37
N PHE A 88 -5.50 61.94 -10.92
CA PHE A 88 -6.11 61.15 -9.84
C PHE A 88 -6.15 59.67 -10.22
N GLY A 89 -5.67 58.81 -9.33
CA GLY A 89 -5.65 57.36 -9.50
C GLY A 89 -5.01 56.67 -8.29
N PRO A 90 -5.18 55.35 -8.15
CA PRO A 90 -4.49 54.58 -7.13
C PRO A 90 -2.99 54.49 -7.47
N SER A 91 -2.12 54.91 -6.55
CA SER A 91 -0.66 54.70 -6.68
C SER A 91 -0.24 53.24 -6.46
N SER A 92 -1.15 52.37 -6.01
CA SER A 92 -0.86 50.97 -5.69
C SER A 92 -2.04 50.05 -5.96
N ASN A 93 -1.76 48.80 -6.27
CA ASN A 93 -2.71 47.71 -6.39
C ASN A 93 -2.20 46.46 -5.66
N SER A 94 -3.10 45.60 -5.20
CA SER A 94 -2.76 44.38 -4.48
C SER A 94 -3.77 43.27 -4.74
N LYS A 95 -3.32 42.02 -4.68
CA LYS A 95 -4.18 40.83 -4.82
C LYS A 95 -3.75 39.77 -3.80
N SER A 96 -4.72 39.09 -3.21
CA SER A 96 -4.48 38.04 -2.21
C SER A 96 -3.69 36.87 -2.79
N VAL A 97 -2.85 36.26 -1.97
CA VAL A 97 -2.19 34.99 -2.32
C VAL A 97 -3.20 33.85 -2.15
N PRO A 98 -3.29 32.91 -3.10
CA PRO A 98 -4.10 31.70 -2.94
C PRO A 98 -3.75 30.97 -1.63
N SER A 99 -4.75 30.49 -0.91
CA SER A 99 -4.56 29.81 0.38
C SER A 99 -4.47 28.29 0.25
N GLU A 100 -4.83 27.75 -0.91
CA GLU A 100 -4.84 26.31 -1.18
C GLU A 100 -3.41 25.75 -1.21
N ARG A 101 -3.19 24.59 -0.57
CA ARG A 101 -1.88 23.92 -0.43
C ARG A 101 -2.07 22.41 -0.56
N PRO A 102 -1.04 21.64 -0.97
CA PRO A 102 -1.07 20.19 -0.85
C PRO A 102 -1.13 19.79 0.64
N ILE A 103 -1.75 18.65 0.93
CA ILE A 103 -1.84 18.10 2.28
C ILE A 103 -1.38 16.65 2.24
N TYR A 104 -0.12 16.43 2.56
CA TYR A 104 0.51 15.12 2.45
C TYR A 104 0.11 14.19 3.60
N ARG A 105 -0.05 12.90 3.28
CA ARG A 105 -0.27 11.82 4.25
C ARG A 105 0.54 10.60 3.87
N ILE A 106 0.92 9.83 4.89
CA ILE A 106 1.67 8.60 4.77
C ILE A 106 1.06 7.54 5.68
N SER A 107 0.94 6.31 5.17
CA SER A 107 0.54 5.14 5.96
C SER A 107 1.30 3.89 5.51
N MET A 108 1.68 3.04 6.46
CA MET A 108 2.32 1.75 6.18
C MET A 108 1.31 0.62 6.28
N SER A 109 1.45 -0.40 5.45
CA SER A 109 0.65 -1.61 5.51
C SER A 109 0.83 -2.33 6.85
N GLU A 110 -0.24 -2.90 7.39
CA GLU A 110 -0.19 -3.66 8.65
C GLU A 110 0.48 -5.04 8.49
N LEU A 111 0.53 -5.54 7.25
CA LEU A 111 1.09 -6.83 6.89
C LEU A 111 2.23 -6.66 5.89
N ALA A 112 3.26 -7.48 6.06
CA ALA A 112 4.29 -7.70 5.06
C ALA A 112 3.84 -8.79 4.06
N SER A 113 4.59 -8.96 2.98
CA SER A 113 4.47 -10.07 2.04
C SER A 113 5.80 -10.82 1.96
N PRO A 114 5.87 -12.09 2.41
CA PRO A 114 4.79 -12.87 3.02
C PRO A 114 4.35 -12.29 4.38
N SER A 115 3.16 -12.66 4.86
CA SER A 115 2.56 -12.09 6.08
C SER A 115 3.33 -12.36 7.38
N ARG A 116 4.19 -13.38 7.39
CA ARG A 116 5.12 -13.71 8.47
C ARG A 116 6.46 -14.14 7.88
N PRO A 117 7.34 -13.19 7.52
CA PRO A 117 8.65 -13.52 7.00
C PRO A 117 9.54 -14.12 8.09
N THR A 118 10.52 -14.92 7.69
CA THR A 118 11.57 -15.41 8.59
C THR A 118 12.79 -14.50 8.46
N ALA A 119 13.61 -14.37 9.51
CA ALA A 119 14.85 -13.61 9.42
C ALA A 119 15.74 -14.10 8.26
N GLY A 120 16.33 -13.19 7.48
CA GLY A 120 17.12 -13.54 6.29
C GLY A 120 16.29 -13.77 5.01
N GLN A 121 14.96 -13.68 5.09
CA GLN A 121 14.06 -13.87 3.94
C GLN A 121 13.73 -12.53 3.29
N ASP A 122 13.71 -12.48 1.95
CA ASP A 122 13.15 -11.35 1.23
C ASP A 122 11.66 -11.17 1.57
N ALA A 123 11.32 -9.99 2.08
CA ALA A 123 9.96 -9.59 2.40
C ALA A 123 9.67 -8.21 1.82
N THR A 124 8.41 -7.95 1.51
CA THR A 124 7.94 -6.67 1.00
C THR A 124 6.97 -6.01 1.97
N VAL A 125 7.17 -4.73 2.26
CA VAL A 125 6.20 -3.88 2.96
C VAL A 125 5.75 -2.76 2.03
N GLN A 126 4.50 -2.34 2.19
CA GLN A 126 3.91 -1.29 1.36
C GLN A 126 3.68 -0.03 2.17
N VAL A 127 3.92 1.12 1.53
CA VAL A 127 3.65 2.43 2.11
C VAL A 127 2.81 3.21 1.11
N THR A 128 1.65 3.67 1.54
CA THR A 128 0.77 4.52 0.75
C THR A 128 1.05 5.99 1.08
N LEU A 129 1.29 6.77 0.05
CA LEU A 129 1.48 8.22 0.08
C LEU A 129 0.26 8.86 -0.57
N SER A 130 -0.22 9.97 -0.01
CA SER A 130 -1.31 10.71 -0.65
C SER A 130 -1.19 12.21 -0.47
N ASN A 131 -1.75 12.94 -1.42
CA ASN A 131 -2.00 14.36 -1.33
C ASN A 131 -3.51 14.58 -1.21
N THR A 132 -3.96 14.94 0.00
CA THR A 132 -5.37 15.22 0.31
C THR A 132 -5.74 16.69 0.22
N GLY A 133 -4.83 17.53 -0.28
CA GLY A 133 -5.06 18.95 -0.50
C GLY A 133 -5.68 19.24 -1.87
N ASP A 134 -5.91 20.53 -2.13
CA ASP A 134 -6.62 21.01 -3.34
C ASP A 134 -5.68 21.42 -4.48
N VAL A 135 -4.37 21.33 -4.26
CA VAL A 135 -3.34 21.69 -5.24
C VAL A 135 -2.38 20.51 -5.43
N SER A 136 -1.88 20.32 -6.64
CA SER A 136 -0.80 19.36 -6.92
C SER A 136 0.41 19.64 -6.03
N GLY A 137 1.00 18.56 -5.53
CA GLY A 137 2.17 18.58 -4.69
C GLY A 137 3.48 18.61 -5.49
N VAL A 138 4.56 18.20 -4.84
CA VAL A 138 5.89 18.05 -5.44
C VAL A 138 6.42 16.64 -5.25
N ALA A 139 7.41 16.30 -6.08
CA ALA A 139 8.23 15.13 -5.88
C ALA A 139 9.00 15.19 -4.55
N GLY A 140 9.41 14.04 -4.07
CA GLY A 140 10.06 13.88 -2.78
C GLY A 140 10.92 12.63 -2.69
N GLU A 141 11.25 12.24 -1.47
CA GLU A 141 12.06 11.06 -1.20
C GLU A 141 11.53 10.35 0.04
N ILE A 142 11.42 9.03 -0.03
CA ILE A 142 10.99 8.19 1.08
C ILE A 142 12.08 7.21 1.49
N LEU A 143 12.26 7.07 2.79
CA LEU A 143 13.21 6.17 3.42
C LEU A 143 12.46 5.13 4.24
N LEU A 144 12.92 3.88 4.18
CA LEU A 144 12.48 2.81 5.09
C LEU A 144 13.60 2.49 6.08
N LEU A 145 13.31 2.62 7.36
CA LEU A 145 14.22 2.46 8.48
C LEU A 145 13.77 1.34 9.43
N GLY A 146 14.73 0.70 10.10
CA GLY A 146 14.49 -0.18 11.25
C GLY A 146 14.40 0.58 12.57
N GLU A 147 14.00 -0.11 13.64
CA GLU A 147 13.92 0.45 15.01
C GLU A 147 15.26 1.04 15.51
N ASP A 148 16.38 0.48 15.05
CA ASP A 148 17.74 0.94 15.33
C ASP A 148 18.26 2.01 14.37
N ARG A 149 17.38 2.54 13.50
CA ARG A 149 17.70 3.44 12.36
C ARG A 149 18.58 2.83 11.28
N THR A 150 18.63 1.49 11.17
CA THR A 150 19.20 0.85 9.99
C THR A 150 18.39 1.22 8.75
N LEU A 151 19.06 1.77 7.73
CA LEU A 151 18.43 2.16 6.46
C LEU A 151 18.31 0.92 5.55
N TYR A 152 17.08 0.54 5.23
CA TYR A 152 16.81 -0.56 4.30
C TYR A 152 16.75 -0.08 2.85
N ALA A 153 16.10 1.06 2.61
CA ALA A 153 15.89 1.57 1.26
C ALA A 153 15.60 3.07 1.25
N THR A 154 15.93 3.70 0.13
CA THR A 154 15.59 5.08 -0.22
C THR A 154 15.04 5.08 -1.63
N LEU A 155 13.86 5.68 -1.83
CA LEU A 155 13.19 5.77 -3.13
C LEU A 155 12.75 7.22 -3.39
N SER A 156 12.88 7.68 -4.63
CA SER A 156 12.27 8.93 -5.06
C SER A 156 10.76 8.75 -5.26
N THR A 157 9.99 9.80 -4.97
CA THR A 157 8.54 9.84 -5.15
C THR A 157 8.20 10.88 -6.20
N ASP A 158 7.26 10.57 -7.09
CA ASP A 158 6.74 11.55 -8.04
C ASP A 158 5.84 12.59 -7.34
N ALA A 159 5.56 13.70 -8.05
CA ALA A 159 4.57 14.66 -7.59
C ALA A 159 3.18 14.03 -7.61
N LEU A 160 2.38 14.30 -6.59
CA LEU A 160 1.00 13.82 -6.48
C LEU A 160 0.02 14.95 -6.75
N ASP A 161 -0.90 14.74 -7.68
CA ASP A 161 -1.99 15.66 -7.94
C ASP A 161 -2.94 15.79 -6.73
N ALA A 162 -3.79 16.81 -6.76
CA ALA A 162 -4.81 17.01 -5.73
C ALA A 162 -5.73 15.79 -5.61
N GLY A 163 -5.80 15.20 -4.41
CA GLY A 163 -6.59 14.00 -4.13
C GLY A 163 -5.93 12.67 -4.56
N GLU A 164 -4.70 12.69 -5.12
CA GLU A 164 -4.03 11.48 -5.58
C GLU A 164 -3.40 10.69 -4.43
N SER A 165 -3.33 9.36 -4.61
CA SER A 165 -2.58 8.47 -3.75
C SER A 165 -1.78 7.45 -4.57
N THR A 166 -0.57 7.14 -4.11
CA THR A 166 0.29 6.10 -4.68
C THR A 166 0.77 5.13 -3.61
N THR A 167 1.02 3.88 -3.97
CA THR A 167 1.54 2.86 -3.05
C THR A 167 2.92 2.42 -3.49
N MET A 168 3.90 2.61 -2.62
CA MET A 168 5.28 2.19 -2.80
C MET A 168 5.51 0.85 -2.16
N SER A 169 6.34 0.02 -2.80
CA SER A 169 6.73 -1.30 -2.29
C SER A 169 8.21 -1.29 -1.97
N PHE A 170 8.55 -1.72 -0.76
CA PHE A 170 9.92 -1.84 -0.28
C PHE A 170 10.23 -3.30 -0.03
N THR A 171 11.20 -3.84 -0.76
CA THR A 171 11.74 -5.18 -0.50
C THR A 171 12.97 -5.06 0.37
N LEU A 172 13.01 -5.82 1.46
CA LEU A 172 14.12 -5.87 2.40
C LEU A 172 14.44 -7.31 2.79
N ASP A 173 15.70 -7.54 3.14
CA ASP A 173 16.10 -8.72 3.88
C ASP A 173 15.53 -8.62 5.32
N TRP A 174 14.67 -9.57 5.69
CA TRP A 174 13.88 -9.45 6.91
C TRP A 174 14.77 -9.55 8.16
N PRO A 175 14.68 -8.59 9.09
CA PRO A 175 15.54 -8.57 10.26
C PRO A 175 15.17 -9.64 11.29
N GLU A 176 16.11 -9.90 12.20
CA GLU A 176 15.90 -10.81 13.32
C GLU A 176 14.87 -10.28 14.32
N GLY A 177 14.24 -11.21 15.05
CA GLY A 177 13.29 -10.90 16.11
C GLY A 177 11.87 -11.37 15.80
N THR A 178 11.08 -11.58 16.85
CA THR A 178 9.68 -12.04 16.73
C THR A 178 8.74 -10.91 16.31
N ARG A 179 9.12 -9.67 16.60
CA ARG A 179 8.40 -8.46 16.20
C ARG A 179 9.37 -7.48 15.57
N VAL A 180 9.13 -7.15 14.32
CA VAL A 180 9.94 -6.22 13.55
C VAL A 180 9.19 -4.90 13.47
N LYS A 181 9.81 -3.81 13.94
CA LYS A 181 9.27 -2.47 13.77
C LYS A 181 10.03 -1.77 12.66
N LEU A 182 9.27 -1.18 11.73
CA LEU A 182 9.80 -0.39 10.65
C LEU A 182 9.21 1.02 10.72
N GLU A 183 9.99 1.99 10.27
CA GLU A 183 9.61 3.38 10.17
C GLU A 183 9.77 3.82 8.72
N ALA A 184 8.73 4.40 8.13
CA ALA A 184 8.85 5.07 6.84
C ALA A 184 8.81 6.57 7.05
N VAL A 185 9.81 7.26 6.49
CA VAL A 185 9.96 8.72 6.56
C VAL A 185 9.89 9.27 5.15
N TRP A 186 8.91 10.11 4.87
CA TRP A 186 8.74 10.77 3.58
C TRP A 186 9.07 12.26 3.70
N ALA A 187 10.12 12.68 3.02
CA ALA A 187 10.51 14.07 2.88
C ALA A 187 9.89 14.63 1.59
N VAL A 188 8.96 15.57 1.73
CA VAL A 188 8.20 16.15 0.60
C VAL A 188 7.79 17.59 0.91
N GLY A 189 7.89 18.49 -0.06
CA GLY A 189 7.43 19.88 0.11
C GLY A 189 8.10 20.66 1.24
N GLY A 190 9.32 20.28 1.65
CA GLY A 190 10.01 20.86 2.81
C GLY A 190 9.56 20.30 4.16
N GLU A 191 8.63 19.36 4.18
CA GLU A 191 8.15 18.65 5.36
C GLU A 191 8.75 17.25 5.46
N GLN A 192 8.70 16.66 6.66
CA GLN A 192 9.01 15.25 6.89
C GLN A 192 7.83 14.59 7.61
N LEU A 193 7.23 13.60 6.96
CA LEU A 193 6.14 12.80 7.52
C LEU A 193 6.64 11.41 7.87
N THR A 194 6.20 10.89 9.01
CA THR A 194 6.62 9.58 9.52
C THR A 194 5.43 8.67 9.75
N THR A 195 5.57 7.39 9.41
CA THR A 195 4.66 6.32 9.84
C THR A 195 5.43 5.12 10.37
N LEU A 196 4.81 4.36 11.27
CA LEU A 196 5.40 3.19 11.91
C LEU A 196 4.59 1.94 11.57
N GLY A 197 5.27 0.85 11.25
CA GLY A 197 4.70 -0.48 11.11
C GLY A 197 5.28 -1.44 12.15
N SER A 198 4.47 -2.36 12.64
CA SER A 198 4.90 -3.42 13.57
C SER A 198 4.43 -4.77 13.05
N PHE A 199 5.38 -5.56 12.58
CA PHE A 199 5.14 -6.83 11.90
C PHE A 199 5.54 -8.01 12.79
N THR A 200 4.91 -9.16 12.56
CA THR A 200 5.22 -10.40 13.29
C THR A 200 5.99 -11.34 12.39
N SER A 201 7.19 -11.74 12.81
CA SER A 201 8.00 -12.73 12.10
C SER A 201 7.48 -14.14 12.33
N ALA A 202 7.78 -15.06 11.42
CA ALA A 202 7.65 -16.48 11.71
C ALA A 202 8.68 -16.87 12.78
N GLU A 203 8.29 -17.79 13.68
CA GLU A 203 9.28 -18.45 14.54
C GLU A 203 10.24 -19.22 13.62
N ALA A 204 11.54 -18.94 13.76
CA ALA A 204 12.55 -19.72 13.06
C ALA A 204 12.34 -21.18 13.49
N ALA A 205 12.00 -22.04 12.53
CA ALA A 205 12.08 -23.47 12.77
C ALA A 205 13.52 -23.74 13.20
N VAL A 206 13.70 -24.21 14.43
CA VAL A 206 15.01 -24.64 14.92
C VAL A 206 15.44 -25.72 13.94
N VAL A 207 16.35 -25.38 13.03
CA VAL A 207 17.10 -26.38 12.29
C VAL A 207 17.95 -27.01 13.37
N GLU A 208 17.44 -28.07 14.00
CA GLU A 208 18.30 -28.94 14.79
C GLU A 208 19.37 -29.39 13.80
N ASP A 209 20.59 -28.87 13.96
CA ASP A 209 21.77 -29.44 13.33
C ASP A 209 21.64 -30.95 13.56
N ALA A 210 21.46 -31.70 12.48
CA ALA A 210 21.34 -33.14 12.54
C ALA A 210 22.61 -33.61 13.24
N PHE A 211 22.49 -33.95 14.52
CA PHE A 211 23.60 -34.43 15.33
C PHE A 211 24.03 -35.75 14.70
N GLU A 212 25.04 -35.67 13.83
CA GLU A 212 25.67 -36.84 13.23
C GLU A 212 26.37 -37.61 14.34
N PHE A 213 25.65 -38.54 14.96
CA PHE A 213 26.20 -39.47 15.93
C PHE A 213 27.47 -40.11 15.33
N PRO A 214 28.65 -39.95 15.94
CA PRO A 214 29.90 -40.41 15.36
C PRO A 214 30.05 -41.92 15.60
N TRP A 215 29.30 -42.72 14.83
CA TRP A 215 29.40 -44.18 14.82
C TRP A 215 30.82 -44.67 14.50
N VAL A 216 31.64 -43.82 13.87
CA VAL A 216 33.06 -44.08 13.56
C VAL A 216 33.89 -44.28 14.83
N GLY A 217 33.55 -43.61 15.94
CA GLY A 217 34.23 -43.79 17.23
C GLY A 217 33.72 -45.00 18.02
N LEU A 218 32.41 -45.26 18.00
CA LEU A 218 31.79 -46.28 18.84
C LEU A 218 31.88 -47.70 18.25
N LEU A 219 31.78 -47.86 16.93
CA LEU A 219 31.86 -49.17 16.26
C LEU A 219 33.27 -49.49 15.72
N GLY A 220 34.09 -48.47 15.45
CA GLY A 220 35.48 -48.65 15.00
C GLY A 220 36.37 -49.36 16.04
N GLY A 221 36.13 -49.09 17.33
CA GLY A 221 36.85 -49.76 18.44
C GLY A 221 36.51 -51.25 18.58
N ILE A 222 35.25 -51.64 18.30
CA ILE A 222 34.80 -53.03 18.40
C ILE A 222 35.43 -53.91 17.31
N ALA A 223 35.58 -53.38 16.08
CA ALA A 223 36.18 -54.11 14.97
C ALA A 223 37.68 -54.40 15.19
N LEU A 224 38.42 -53.45 15.77
CA LEU A 224 39.84 -53.64 16.10
C LEU A 224 40.05 -54.66 17.23
N ALA A 225 39.23 -54.63 18.28
CA ALA A 225 39.29 -55.63 19.35
C ALA A 225 38.95 -57.04 18.83
N GLY A 226 37.95 -57.14 17.95
CA GLY A 226 37.59 -58.40 17.27
C GLY A 226 38.72 -58.96 16.41
N ALA A 227 39.42 -58.11 15.65
CA ALA A 227 40.54 -58.53 14.80
C ALA A 227 41.74 -59.05 15.62
N VAL A 228 42.04 -58.45 16.78
CA VAL A 228 43.10 -58.93 17.68
C VAL A 228 42.73 -60.29 18.29
N VAL A 229 41.50 -60.47 18.75
CA VAL A 229 41.04 -61.77 19.29
C VAL A 229 41.00 -62.85 18.20
N ALA A 230 40.58 -62.50 16.98
CA ALA A 230 40.58 -63.41 15.85
C ALA A 230 42.01 -63.81 15.43
N ALA A 231 42.96 -62.87 15.40
CA ALA A 231 44.36 -63.16 15.09
C ALA A 231 45.02 -64.08 16.14
N VAL A 232 44.67 -63.91 17.43
CA VAL A 232 45.14 -64.78 18.51
C VAL A 232 44.56 -66.19 18.38
N ARG A 233 43.25 -66.33 18.07
CA ARG A 233 42.63 -67.65 17.86
C ARG A 233 43.10 -68.34 16.57
N ILE A 234 43.36 -67.60 15.49
CA ILE A 234 43.86 -68.16 14.22
C ILE A 234 45.30 -68.67 14.36
N ARG A 235 46.14 -68.00 15.17
CA ARG A 235 47.48 -68.51 15.50
C ARG A 235 47.45 -69.76 16.39
N GLN A 236 46.40 -69.95 17.20
CA GLN A 236 46.26 -71.13 18.06
C GLN A 236 45.61 -72.34 17.36
N ASN A 237 44.86 -72.14 16.27
CA ASN A 237 44.10 -73.21 15.59
C ASN A 237 44.67 -73.63 14.21
N GLN A 238 45.97 -73.49 13.98
CA GLN A 238 46.63 -74.22 12.88
C GLN A 238 46.77 -75.72 13.19
N ALA A 239 45.63 -76.39 13.34
CA ALA A 239 45.50 -77.81 13.18
C ALA A 239 44.09 -78.10 12.65
N LEU A 240 44.07 -78.72 11.46
CA LEU A 240 42.97 -79.45 10.82
C LEU A 240 42.14 -78.73 9.75
N LYS A 241 42.00 -79.49 8.67
CA LYS A 241 41.53 -79.19 7.31
C LYS A 241 39.99 -79.15 7.19
N PRO A 242 39.48 -78.67 6.04
CA PRO A 242 38.10 -78.20 5.84
C PRO A 242 37.17 -79.29 5.26
N SER A 243 35.85 -79.10 5.34
CA SER A 243 34.93 -79.76 4.41
C SER A 243 33.49 -79.18 4.41
N SER A 244 33.04 -78.86 3.19
CA SER A 244 31.77 -79.24 2.57
C SER A 244 30.42 -78.58 2.91
N LYS A 245 29.84 -78.05 1.82
CA LYS A 245 28.58 -78.44 1.14
C LYS A 245 27.22 -78.01 1.69
N SER A 246 26.52 -77.32 0.76
CA SER A 246 25.12 -77.59 0.33
C SER A 246 24.02 -77.10 1.27
N LYS A 247 22.77 -76.84 0.87
CA LYS A 247 21.99 -77.15 -0.33
C LYS A 247 20.67 -76.34 -0.22
N SER A 248 20.08 -76.03 -1.38
CA SER A 248 18.67 -76.31 -1.71
C SER A 248 17.50 -75.49 -1.13
N LYS A 249 16.88 -74.71 -2.04
CA LYS A 249 15.48 -74.73 -2.53
C LYS A 249 14.28 -74.61 -1.56
N SER A 250 13.33 -73.78 -2.03
CA SER A 250 11.91 -74.09 -2.35
C SER A 250 10.95 -73.09 -1.66
N LYS A 251 9.82 -72.59 -2.15
CA LYS A 251 9.07 -72.47 -3.43
C LYS A 251 7.68 -71.89 -3.01
N ILE A 252 6.90 -71.40 -3.99
CA ILE A 252 5.42 -71.22 -3.96
C ILE A 252 4.95 -69.85 -3.37
N LYS A 253 4.47 -68.82 -4.10
CA LYS A 253 3.29 -68.61 -5.01
C LYS A 253 1.93 -68.46 -4.23
N PRO A 254 0.85 -67.86 -4.80
CA PRO A 254 0.44 -66.45 -4.65
C PRO A 254 -1.05 -66.25 -4.21
N LYS A 255 -1.49 -64.99 -4.03
CA LYS A 255 -2.90 -64.51 -4.12
C LYS A 255 -2.84 -62.96 -4.29
N LYS A 256 -3.21 -62.33 -5.42
CA LYS A 256 -4.56 -61.95 -5.91
C LYS A 256 -5.42 -61.35 -4.77
N THR A 257 -6.05 -60.17 -4.82
CA THR A 257 -6.33 -59.03 -5.73
C THR A 257 -6.97 -57.99 -4.75
N ALA A 258 -6.95 -56.67 -4.86
CA ALA A 258 -7.51 -55.84 -5.92
C ALA A 258 -7.22 -54.37 -5.62
N GLU A 259 -6.96 -53.63 -6.70
CA GLU A 259 -7.00 -52.18 -6.77
C GLU A 259 -8.46 -51.70 -6.72
N THR A 260 -8.68 -50.53 -6.11
CA THR A 260 -9.72 -49.59 -6.56
C THR A 260 -9.12 -48.19 -6.51
N VAL A 261 -8.86 -47.67 -7.70
CA VAL A 261 -8.47 -46.30 -8.02
C VAL A 261 -9.72 -45.43 -7.84
N ALA A 262 -9.64 -44.40 -6.99
CA ALA A 262 -10.66 -43.36 -6.88
C ALA A 262 -10.13 -42.07 -7.53
N SER A 263 -10.98 -41.44 -8.32
CA SER A 263 -10.71 -40.27 -9.17
C SER A 263 -10.32 -39.02 -8.38
N ASP A 264 -9.32 -38.30 -8.88
CA ASP A 264 -8.58 -37.21 -8.22
C ASP A 264 -9.27 -35.82 -8.35
N VAL A 265 -10.58 -35.78 -8.54
CA VAL A 265 -11.33 -34.51 -8.65
C VAL A 265 -11.72 -34.03 -7.26
N LYS A 266 -11.17 -32.89 -6.83
CA LYS A 266 -11.39 -32.31 -5.48
C LYS A 266 -12.43 -31.18 -5.58
N ILE A 267 -13.53 -31.32 -4.86
CA ILE A 267 -14.59 -30.29 -4.74
C ILE A 267 -14.43 -29.50 -3.44
N GLN A 268 -14.93 -28.27 -3.42
CA GLN A 268 -14.99 -27.42 -2.23
C GLN A 268 -16.40 -27.46 -1.64
N ILE A 269 -16.48 -27.78 -0.36
CA ILE A 269 -17.75 -27.84 0.41
C ILE A 269 -17.65 -26.88 1.60
N GLY A 270 -18.70 -26.12 1.87
CA GLY A 270 -18.76 -25.22 3.02
C GLY A 270 -19.12 -25.97 4.31
N CYS A 271 -18.44 -25.66 5.42
CA CYS A 271 -18.87 -26.08 6.74
C CYS A 271 -20.13 -25.29 7.16
N PRO A 272 -21.23 -25.93 7.56
CA PRO A 272 -22.48 -25.24 7.91
C PRO A 272 -22.39 -24.34 9.16
N GLU A 273 -21.41 -24.60 10.05
CA GLU A 273 -21.28 -23.87 11.33
C GLU A 273 -20.38 -22.64 11.25
N CYS A 274 -19.35 -22.67 10.40
CA CYS A 274 -18.35 -21.60 10.36
C CYS A 274 -18.05 -21.09 8.94
N ALA A 275 -18.82 -21.54 7.95
CA ALA A 275 -18.69 -21.21 6.53
C ALA A 275 -17.30 -21.49 5.92
N ARG A 276 -16.42 -22.26 6.60
CA ARG A 276 -15.11 -22.64 6.08
C ARG A 276 -15.23 -23.59 4.90
N GLN A 277 -14.51 -23.31 3.81
CA GLN A 277 -14.38 -24.19 2.64
C GLN A 277 -13.44 -25.37 2.95
N LEU A 278 -13.93 -26.60 2.84
CA LEU A 278 -13.16 -27.85 2.96
C LEU A 278 -13.00 -28.50 1.58
N ARG A 279 -11.83 -29.07 1.31
CA ARG A 279 -11.56 -29.82 0.07
C ARG A 279 -11.75 -31.31 0.31
N VAL A 280 -12.72 -31.92 -0.36
CA VAL A 280 -12.96 -33.37 -0.34
C VAL A 280 -13.00 -33.93 -1.76
N PRO A 281 -12.63 -35.19 -1.99
CA PRO A 281 -12.82 -35.82 -3.30
C PRO A 281 -14.30 -35.81 -3.70
N ALA A 282 -14.60 -35.58 -4.98
CA ALA A 282 -15.96 -35.50 -5.53
C ALA A 282 -16.80 -36.75 -5.25
N SER A 283 -16.14 -37.91 -5.18
CA SER A 283 -16.77 -39.21 -4.91
C SER A 283 -16.83 -39.58 -3.42
N TYR A 284 -16.43 -38.69 -2.50
CA TYR A 284 -16.44 -38.99 -1.07
C TYR A 284 -17.84 -38.78 -0.49
N THR A 285 -18.48 -39.88 -0.10
CA THR A 285 -19.71 -39.89 0.68
C THR A 285 -19.39 -40.30 2.12
N GLY A 286 -19.67 -39.43 3.09
CA GLY A 286 -19.42 -39.74 4.50
C GLY A 286 -19.27 -38.52 5.42
N SER A 287 -18.93 -38.76 6.69
CA SER A 287 -18.81 -37.73 7.72
C SER A 287 -17.45 -37.01 7.66
N VAL A 288 -17.47 -35.72 7.36
CA VAL A 288 -16.31 -34.82 7.34
C VAL A 288 -16.25 -34.02 8.64
N ARG A 289 -15.07 -33.90 9.24
CA ARG A 289 -14.84 -33.08 10.44
C ARG A 289 -14.16 -31.76 10.05
N CYS A 290 -14.76 -30.64 10.43
CA CYS A 290 -14.14 -29.32 10.26
C CYS A 290 -12.96 -29.15 11.24
N PRO A 291 -11.76 -28.76 10.78
CA PRO A 291 -10.62 -28.51 11.64
C PRO A 291 -10.78 -27.26 12.53
N ASP A 292 -11.55 -26.26 12.09
CA ASP A 292 -11.69 -24.99 12.82
C ASP A 292 -12.71 -25.07 13.97
N CYS A 293 -13.91 -25.62 13.71
CA CYS A 293 -14.98 -25.66 14.70
C CYS A 293 -15.22 -27.07 15.28
N SER A 294 -14.46 -28.07 14.85
CA SER A 294 -14.65 -29.49 15.21
C SER A 294 -16.01 -30.11 14.86
N ASN A 295 -16.91 -29.38 14.17
CA ASN A 295 -18.21 -29.90 13.77
C ASN A 295 -18.06 -31.06 12.75
N ARG A 296 -18.90 -32.09 12.90
CA ARG A 296 -19.00 -33.23 11.97
C ARG A 296 -20.31 -33.15 11.22
N PHE A 297 -20.24 -33.21 9.89
CA PHE A 297 -21.41 -33.20 9.02
C PHE A 297 -21.23 -34.20 7.87
N GLU A 298 -22.33 -34.66 7.30
CA GLU A 298 -22.34 -35.63 6.20
C GLU A 298 -22.35 -34.91 4.86
N VAL A 299 -21.60 -35.45 3.90
CA VAL A 299 -21.59 -35.01 2.50
C VAL A 299 -21.85 -36.19 1.58
N GLU A 300 -22.63 -35.94 0.53
CA GLU A 300 -22.93 -36.90 -0.53
C GLU A 300 -22.07 -36.58 -1.76
N GLY A 301 -21.33 -37.58 -2.24
CA GLY A 301 -20.52 -37.45 -3.45
C GLY A 301 -21.40 -37.42 -4.71
N THR A 302 -21.11 -36.50 -5.63
CA THR A 302 -21.71 -36.48 -6.97
C THR A 302 -20.95 -37.47 -7.86
N SER A 303 -21.64 -38.51 -8.34
CA SER A 303 -21.12 -39.37 -9.39
C SER A 303 -21.19 -38.61 -10.71
N ALA A 304 -20.05 -38.45 -11.38
CA ALA A 304 -19.98 -37.81 -12.68
C ALA A 304 -20.54 -38.75 -13.75
N GLU A 305 -21.80 -38.55 -14.13
CA GLU A 305 -22.35 -38.96 -15.42
C GLU A 305 -23.15 -37.78 -16.01
N GLU A 306 -22.85 -37.51 -17.29
CA GLU A 306 -23.61 -36.71 -18.27
C GLU A 306 -23.52 -35.17 -18.18
N GLU A 307 -22.46 -34.63 -18.81
CA GLU A 307 -22.51 -33.30 -19.44
C GLU A 307 -23.43 -33.39 -20.67
N GLU A 308 -24.66 -32.90 -20.55
CA GLU A 308 -25.48 -32.51 -21.70
C GLU A 308 -25.44 -30.99 -21.87
N GLU A 309 -25.02 -30.56 -23.07
CA GLU A 309 -25.14 -29.18 -23.55
C GLU A 309 -26.60 -28.70 -23.50
N PRO A 310 -26.88 -27.43 -23.18
CA PRO A 310 -28.13 -26.81 -23.59
C PRO A 310 -27.90 -25.84 -24.74
N GLU A 311 -28.63 -26.11 -25.83
CA GLU A 311 -28.92 -25.23 -26.95
C GLU A 311 -29.61 -23.92 -26.50
N GLU A 312 -29.40 -22.87 -27.30
CA GLU A 312 -30.08 -21.58 -27.26
C GLU A 312 -31.62 -21.73 -27.21
N VAL A 313 -32.27 -21.18 -26.18
CA VAL A 313 -33.72 -20.88 -26.21
C VAL A 313 -34.01 -19.59 -25.44
N GLU A 314 -34.92 -18.83 -26.04
CA GLU A 314 -35.31 -17.44 -25.88
C GLU A 314 -35.71 -16.98 -24.46
N GLU A 315 -35.44 -15.70 -24.19
CA GLU A 315 -35.78 -14.96 -22.98
C GLU A 315 -37.31 -14.83 -22.80
N GLU A 316 -37.85 -15.38 -21.71
CA GLU A 316 -39.12 -14.91 -21.13
C GLU A 316 -38.84 -14.26 -19.77
N GLU A 317 -39.01 -12.94 -19.73
CA GLU A 317 -39.03 -12.09 -18.54
C GLU A 317 -40.12 -12.55 -17.56
N VAL A 318 -39.71 -12.86 -16.33
CA VAL A 318 -40.60 -12.83 -15.17
C VAL A 318 -40.17 -11.64 -14.31
N GLU A 319 -40.86 -10.50 -14.49
CA GLU A 319 -40.75 -9.32 -13.62
C GLU A 319 -41.17 -9.70 -12.19
N ILE A 320 -40.19 -9.85 -11.30
CA ILE A 320 -40.43 -9.69 -9.86
C ILE A 320 -40.22 -8.21 -9.58
N VAL A 321 -41.32 -7.45 -9.51
CA VAL A 321 -41.29 -6.03 -9.17
C VAL A 321 -40.99 -5.90 -7.67
N ASP A 322 -39.71 -5.80 -7.33
CA ASP A 322 -39.27 -5.38 -5.99
C ASP A 322 -39.62 -3.90 -5.80
N GLU A 323 -40.77 -3.63 -5.18
CA GLU A 323 -41.20 -2.29 -4.78
C GLU A 323 -40.24 -1.75 -3.70
N LYS A 324 -39.44 -0.72 -4.03
CA LYS A 324 -38.46 -0.09 -3.14
C LYS A 324 -39.07 1.14 -2.47
N VAL A 325 -38.97 1.24 -1.15
CA VAL A 325 -39.47 2.36 -0.32
C VAL A 325 -38.30 3.27 0.08
N GLU A 326 -38.56 4.58 0.14
CA GLU A 326 -37.60 5.58 0.64
C GLU A 326 -37.79 5.79 2.15
N VAL A 327 -36.74 5.49 2.94
CA VAL A 327 -36.69 5.68 4.40
C VAL A 327 -35.65 6.73 4.76
N SER A 328 -36.01 7.66 5.65
CA SER A 328 -35.10 8.72 6.10
C SER A 328 -34.35 8.33 7.37
N CYS A 329 -33.04 8.59 7.40
CA CYS A 329 -32.23 8.39 8.59
C CYS A 329 -32.64 9.40 9.69
N PRO A 330 -32.89 8.96 10.94
CA PRO A 330 -33.30 9.85 12.03
C PRO A 330 -32.20 10.82 12.50
N GLU A 331 -30.92 10.49 12.28
CA GLU A 331 -29.78 11.29 12.76
C GLU A 331 -29.35 12.37 11.76
N CYS A 332 -29.34 12.05 10.46
CA CYS A 332 -28.83 12.97 9.44
C CYS A 332 -29.84 13.32 8.34
N ALA A 333 -31.08 12.83 8.45
CA ALA A 333 -32.16 13.03 7.47
C ALA A 333 -31.87 12.52 6.05
N GLN A 334 -30.81 11.74 5.85
CA GLN A 334 -30.46 11.17 4.55
C GLN A 334 -31.51 10.15 4.08
N SER A 335 -31.99 10.29 2.84
CA SER A 335 -32.95 9.37 2.22
C SER A 335 -32.25 8.11 1.71
N LEU A 336 -32.79 6.95 2.05
CA LEU A 336 -32.24 5.62 1.74
C LEU A 336 -33.33 4.78 1.06
N ARG A 337 -32.96 4.03 0.02
CA ARG A 337 -33.87 3.13 -0.69
C ARG A 337 -33.68 1.70 -0.19
N VAL A 338 -34.72 1.12 0.38
CA VAL A 338 -34.75 -0.27 0.86
C VAL A 338 -35.93 -1.02 0.26
N PRO A 339 -35.84 -2.34 0.07
CA PRO A 339 -36.98 -3.16 -0.33
C PRO A 339 -38.16 -3.00 0.66
N SER A 340 -39.38 -2.98 0.16
CA SER A 340 -40.60 -2.83 0.99
C SER A 340 -40.78 -3.94 2.03
N ASP A 341 -40.20 -5.12 1.80
CA ASP A 341 -40.23 -6.28 2.70
C ASP A 341 -39.06 -6.31 3.72
N TYR A 342 -38.17 -5.32 3.69
CA TYR A 342 -36.99 -5.29 4.54
C TYR A 342 -37.32 -4.88 5.99
N ALA A 343 -37.51 -5.86 6.87
CA ALA A 343 -37.75 -5.69 8.30
C ALA A 343 -36.47 -5.65 9.18
N GLY A 344 -35.32 -5.32 8.60
CA GLY A 344 -34.00 -5.36 9.25
C GLY A 344 -33.49 -4.01 9.76
N SER A 345 -32.30 -4.04 10.37
CA SER A 345 -31.58 -2.82 10.76
C SER A 345 -30.75 -2.30 9.59
N VAL A 346 -31.00 -1.06 9.18
CA VAL A 346 -30.29 -0.35 8.12
C VAL A 346 -29.22 0.54 8.74
N ARG A 347 -28.00 0.49 8.20
CA ARG A 347 -26.91 1.39 8.57
C ARG A 347 -26.88 2.55 7.59
N CYS A 348 -26.97 3.78 8.09
CA CYS A 348 -26.87 4.96 7.24
C CYS A 348 -25.44 5.11 6.70
N PRO A 349 -25.23 5.23 5.38
CA PRO A 349 -23.91 5.44 4.79
C PRO A 349 -23.36 6.84 5.06
N ALA A 350 -24.21 7.82 5.40
CA ALA A 350 -23.78 9.20 5.64
C ALA A 350 -23.31 9.46 7.08
N CYS A 351 -23.89 8.78 8.08
CA CYS A 351 -23.55 9.01 9.49
C CYS A 351 -23.29 7.73 10.30
N GLU A 352 -23.26 6.56 9.65
CA GLU A 352 -23.07 5.24 10.24
C GLU A 352 -24.10 4.78 11.29
N HIS A 353 -25.13 5.59 11.56
CA HIS A 353 -26.17 5.26 12.52
C HIS A 353 -27.02 4.07 12.06
N VAL A 354 -27.28 3.13 12.97
CA VAL A 354 -28.06 1.92 12.69
C VAL A 354 -29.47 2.09 13.23
N PHE A 355 -30.47 2.06 12.35
CA PHE A 355 -31.89 2.21 12.70
C PHE A 355 -32.74 1.16 12.00
N LYS A 356 -33.96 0.90 12.48
CA LYS A 356 -34.88 -0.03 11.81
C LYS A 356 -35.59 0.68 10.68
N ALA A 357 -35.57 0.10 9.48
CA ALA A 357 -36.47 0.53 8.42
C ALA A 357 -37.88 0.07 8.80
N ASN A 358 -38.79 1.02 9.01
CA ASN A 358 -40.21 0.73 9.00
C ASN A 358 -40.63 0.89 7.54
N GLY A 359 -40.83 -0.22 6.84
CA GLY A 359 -41.44 -0.24 5.50
C GLY A 359 -42.82 0.36 5.49
#